data_AF-A2F988-F1
#
_entry.id   AF-A2F988-F1
#
_cell.length_a   1.000
_cell.length_b   1.000
_cell.length_c   1.000
_cell.angle_alpha   90.00
_cell.angle_beta   90.00
_cell.angle_gamma   90.00
#
_symmetry.space_group_name_H-M   'P 1'
#
loop_
_entity.id
_entity.type
_entity.pdbx_description
1 polymer ?
#
loop_
_entity_poly.entity_id
_entity_poly.type
_entity_poly.pdbx_seq_one_letter_code
_entity_poly.pdbx_strand_id
1 'polypeptide(L)'
;MHSQQDQAPEFQKVKKQPVNEYKGKVNVKTTIVQGNTEKSKRVIDYYLSSITLKGNIEFSNNIAFGAGISTRSGSAIFTSYTALSVATDSNLKVHQNTATVGGGLCHIASAVYLEKSNIFSNSAFRYGGGIYFQGEHTLSPDIKLICNGECNIHSNTALEYGGGICFSTAKEAYFDNSKIYSNIASFAG
;
A
#
# COMPACT_ATOMS: atom_id res chain seq x y z
N MET A 1 44.66 19.11 -39.32
CA MET A 1 43.49 18.93 -38.43
C MET A 1 43.10 17.47 -38.47
N HIS A 2 43.44 16.68 -37.45
CA HIS A 2 42.93 15.30 -37.31
C HIS A 2 41.66 15.38 -36.46
N SER A 3 40.50 15.05 -37.03
CA SER A 3 39.26 14.92 -36.26
C SER A 3 39.34 13.63 -35.46
N GLN A 4 39.37 13.74 -34.13
CA GLN A 4 39.11 12.58 -33.28
C GLN A 4 37.66 12.17 -33.50
N GLN A 5 37.44 10.94 -33.95
CA GLN A 5 36.09 10.35 -33.98
C GLN A 5 35.67 10.12 -32.53
N ASP A 6 34.65 10.85 -32.07
CA ASP A 6 33.98 10.58 -30.81
C ASP A 6 33.39 9.17 -30.85
N GLN A 7 33.86 8.30 -29.95
CA GLN A 7 33.24 6.99 -29.74
C GLN A 7 31.84 7.19 -29.15
N ALA A 8 30.83 6.62 -29.80
CA ALA A 8 29.48 6.58 -29.26
C ALA A 8 29.49 5.85 -27.90
N PRO A 9 28.77 6.35 -26.88
CA PRO A 9 28.74 5.70 -25.58
C PRO A 9 28.17 4.28 -25.69
N GLU A 10 28.93 3.30 -25.21
CA GLU A 10 28.48 1.90 -25.17
C GLU A 10 27.47 1.69 -24.03
N PHE A 11 26.42 0.91 -24.28
CA PHE A 11 25.49 0.48 -23.23
C PHE A 11 26.22 -0.34 -22.18
N GLN A 12 26.25 0.16 -20.94
CA GLN A 12 26.78 -0.60 -19.81
C GLN A 12 25.89 -1.82 -19.56
N LYS A 13 26.46 -3.02 -19.73
CA LYS A 13 25.81 -4.26 -19.29
C LYS A 13 25.77 -4.28 -17.76
N VAL A 14 24.66 -3.84 -17.19
CA VAL A 14 24.41 -3.99 -15.76
C VAL A 14 24.36 -5.49 -15.44
N LYS A 15 25.18 -5.95 -14.49
CA LYS A 15 25.06 -7.32 -13.96
C LYS A 15 23.64 -7.47 -13.40
N LYS A 16 22.82 -8.33 -14.02
CA LYS A 16 21.55 -8.76 -13.43
C LYS A 16 21.87 -9.44 -12.09
N GLN A 17 21.70 -8.72 -10.99
CA GLN A 17 21.69 -9.34 -9.68
C GLN A 17 20.47 -10.28 -9.63
N PRO A 18 20.60 -11.49 -9.07
CA PRO A 18 19.45 -12.37 -8.90
C PRO A 18 18.40 -11.65 -8.08
N VAL A 19 17.15 -11.66 -8.57
CA VAL A 19 16.03 -10.95 -7.94
C VAL A 19 15.56 -11.73 -6.70
N ASN A 20 16.33 -11.65 -5.62
CA ASN A 20 16.00 -12.27 -4.33
C ASN A 20 14.92 -11.49 -3.56
N GLU A 21 14.57 -10.28 -4.01
CA GLU A 21 13.67 -9.34 -3.32
C GLU A 21 12.22 -9.83 -3.21
N TYR A 22 11.78 -10.70 -4.12
CA TYR A 22 10.43 -11.29 -4.13
C TYR A 22 10.36 -12.65 -3.41
N LYS A 23 11.49 -13.20 -2.94
CA LYS A 23 11.53 -14.51 -2.31
C LYS A 23 10.69 -14.49 -1.03
N GLY A 24 9.71 -15.40 -0.94
CA GLY A 24 8.77 -15.47 0.19
C GLY A 24 7.67 -14.41 0.20
N LYS A 25 7.55 -13.62 -0.88
CA LYS A 25 6.54 -12.56 -1.03
C LYS A 25 5.56 -12.79 -2.18
N VAL A 26 5.76 -13.84 -2.97
CA VAL A 26 4.93 -14.17 -4.14
C VAL A 26 4.33 -15.55 -3.93
N ASN A 27 3.02 -15.69 -4.19
CA ASN A 27 2.30 -16.96 -4.08
C ASN A 27 2.45 -17.64 -2.72
N VAL A 28 2.32 -16.84 -1.65
CA VAL A 28 2.41 -17.34 -0.27
C VAL A 28 1.10 -17.19 0.48
N LYS A 29 0.86 -18.10 1.41
CA LYS A 29 -0.16 -17.96 2.45
C LYS A 29 0.54 -17.77 3.79
N THR A 30 0.34 -16.64 4.45
CA THR A 30 1.03 -16.34 5.71
C THR A 30 0.19 -15.52 6.68
N THR A 31 0.59 -15.56 7.96
CA THR A 31 0.02 -14.74 9.03
C THR A 31 1.09 -13.82 9.58
N ILE A 32 0.77 -12.55 9.70
CA ILE A 32 1.65 -11.53 10.28
C ILE A 32 1.08 -11.19 11.66
N VAL A 33 1.93 -11.31 12.68
CA VAL A 33 1.54 -11.11 14.09
C VAL A 33 2.16 -9.87 14.74
N GLN A 34 3.01 -9.17 14.00
CA GLN A 34 3.70 -7.97 14.46
C GLN A 34 3.89 -7.01 13.29
N GLY A 35 3.72 -5.72 13.55
CA GLY A 35 4.03 -4.67 12.58
C GLY A 35 5.53 -4.33 12.56
N ASN A 36 5.89 -3.16 12.03
CA ASN A 36 7.24 -2.55 12.00
C ASN A 36 8.39 -3.41 12.57
N THR A 37 9.24 -3.96 11.71
CA THR A 37 10.48 -4.66 12.14
C THR A 37 11.70 -3.73 12.18
N GLU A 38 11.72 -2.63 11.39
CA GLU A 38 12.74 -1.57 11.39
C GLU A 38 12.11 -0.22 10.98
N LYS A 39 12.56 0.90 11.56
CA LYS A 39 11.95 2.26 11.43
C LYS A 39 12.15 2.98 10.09
N SER A 40 12.47 2.30 8.98
CA SER A 40 12.80 3.02 7.73
C SER A 40 12.55 2.25 6.44
N LYS A 41 11.90 1.10 6.50
CA LYS A 41 11.64 0.30 5.30
C LYS A 41 10.21 -0.19 5.31
N ARG A 42 9.52 0.07 4.20
CA ARG A 42 8.26 -0.54 3.80
C ARG A 42 8.19 -1.99 4.27
N VAL A 43 7.18 -2.32 5.08
CA VAL A 43 7.20 -3.51 5.94
C VAL A 43 6.57 -4.72 5.24
N ILE A 44 5.50 -4.50 4.45
CA ILE A 44 4.72 -5.58 3.85
C ILE A 44 4.56 -5.35 2.34
N ASP A 45 5.13 -6.28 1.56
CA ASP A 45 5.02 -6.36 0.11
C ASP A 45 4.67 -7.78 -0.30
N TYR A 46 3.44 -7.97 -0.79
CA TYR A 46 2.99 -9.29 -1.23
C TYR A 46 2.27 -9.25 -2.57
N TYR A 47 2.50 -10.31 -3.35
CA TYR A 47 1.98 -10.47 -4.70
C TYR A 47 1.35 -11.85 -4.84
N LEU A 48 0.18 -11.95 -5.48
CA LEU A 48 -0.48 -13.25 -5.73
C LEU A 48 -0.64 -14.09 -4.44
N SER A 49 -0.86 -13.44 -3.30
CA SER A 49 -0.71 -14.07 -1.97
C SER A 49 -2.01 -14.01 -1.16
N SER A 50 -2.02 -14.68 0.00
CA SER A 50 -3.07 -14.62 1.01
C SER A 50 -2.46 -14.30 2.38
N ILE A 51 -2.81 -13.14 2.92
CA ILE A 51 -2.20 -12.56 4.12
C ILE A 51 -3.27 -12.34 5.19
N THR A 52 -3.02 -12.85 6.39
CA THR A 52 -3.83 -12.58 7.58
C THR A 52 -3.02 -11.77 8.59
N LEU A 53 -3.55 -10.64 9.02
CA LEU A 53 -3.04 -9.81 10.11
C LEU A 53 -3.73 -10.27 11.39
N LYS A 54 -2.96 -10.78 12.37
CA LYS A 54 -3.48 -11.29 13.64
C LYS A 54 -2.84 -10.63 14.86
N GLY A 55 -3.64 -10.20 15.83
CA GLY A 55 -3.22 -9.53 17.05
C GLY A 55 -3.28 -8.01 16.97
N ASN A 56 -2.52 -7.34 17.83
CA ASN A 56 -2.41 -5.87 17.83
C ASN A 56 -1.23 -5.46 16.94
N ILE A 57 -1.54 -5.02 15.72
CA ILE A 57 -0.54 -4.71 14.71
C ILE A 57 -0.48 -3.20 14.50
N GLU A 58 0.73 -2.65 14.55
CA GLU A 58 0.97 -1.23 14.32
C GLU A 58 2.05 -1.01 13.26
N PHE A 59 1.71 -0.23 12.24
CA PHE A 59 2.64 0.31 11.26
C PHE A 59 2.70 1.82 11.38
N SER A 60 3.85 2.31 11.80
CA SER A 60 4.04 3.75 11.95
C SER A 60 5.39 4.26 11.49
N ASN A 61 5.42 5.53 11.04
CA ASN A 61 6.64 6.22 10.64
C ASN A 61 7.38 5.54 9.48
N ASN A 62 6.66 4.83 8.60
CA ASN A 62 7.24 4.23 7.41
C ASN A 62 7.26 5.21 6.25
N ILE A 63 8.28 5.08 5.41
CA ILE A 63 8.49 5.98 4.28
C ILE A 63 8.76 5.15 3.02
N ALA A 64 7.98 5.40 1.96
CA ALA A 64 8.13 4.75 0.65
C ALA A 64 8.40 5.79 -0.46
N PHE A 65 9.68 6.18 -0.58
CA PHE A 65 10.20 7.07 -1.63
C PHE A 65 11.15 6.34 -2.58
N GLY A 66 10.66 5.34 -3.32
CA GLY A 66 11.28 4.88 -4.59
C GLY A 66 12.80 4.67 -4.65
N ALA A 67 13.49 4.38 -3.54
CA ALA A 67 14.94 4.18 -3.52
C ALA A 67 15.34 2.77 -4.00
N GLY A 68 14.37 1.93 -4.41
CA GLY A 68 14.56 0.58 -4.93
C GLY A 68 13.57 0.26 -6.07
N ILE A 69 13.47 -1.01 -6.48
CA ILE A 69 12.56 -1.45 -7.57
C ILE A 69 11.08 -1.47 -7.17
N SER A 70 10.76 -1.19 -5.91
CA SER A 70 9.38 -1.21 -5.42
C SER A 70 8.60 0.02 -5.88
N THR A 71 7.34 -0.21 -6.25
CA THR A 71 6.36 0.82 -6.62
C THR A 71 6.31 1.91 -5.54
N ARG A 72 6.11 3.17 -5.90
CA ARG A 72 6.13 4.31 -4.97
C ARG A 72 4.90 4.34 -4.01
N SER A 73 4.34 3.18 -3.69
CA SER A 73 2.99 3.02 -3.17
C SER A 73 2.94 2.17 -1.91
N GLY A 74 2.14 2.56 -0.92
CA GLY A 74 1.88 1.83 0.33
C GLY A 74 3.10 1.80 1.24
N SER A 75 3.27 2.79 2.14
CA SER A 75 4.43 2.76 3.05
C SER A 75 4.32 1.72 4.15
N ALA A 76 3.14 1.43 4.67
CA ALA A 76 2.97 0.35 5.65
C ALA A 76 2.79 -0.98 4.94
N ILE A 77 1.77 -1.05 4.08
CA ILE A 77 1.35 -2.26 3.39
C ILE A 77 1.11 -1.95 1.93
N PHE A 78 1.71 -2.75 1.06
CA PHE A 78 1.37 -2.83 -0.33
C PHE A 78 1.01 -4.27 -0.71
N THR A 79 -0.11 -4.41 -1.41
CA THR A 79 -0.53 -5.70 -1.95
C THR A 79 -0.91 -5.58 -3.41
N SER A 80 -0.57 -6.61 -4.19
CA SER A 80 -0.95 -6.73 -5.60
C SER A 80 -1.50 -8.13 -5.88
N TYR A 81 -2.68 -8.24 -6.49
CA TYR A 81 -3.35 -9.52 -6.74
C TYR A 81 -3.44 -10.43 -5.50
N THR A 82 -3.70 -9.84 -4.33
CA THR A 82 -3.54 -10.51 -3.03
C THR A 82 -4.82 -10.38 -2.21
N ALA A 83 -5.12 -11.41 -1.41
CA ALA A 83 -6.17 -11.33 -0.40
C ALA A 83 -5.55 -10.92 0.95
N LEU A 84 -5.92 -9.75 1.48
CA LEU A 84 -5.52 -9.27 2.80
C LEU A 84 -6.72 -9.28 3.75
N SER A 85 -6.54 -9.83 4.94
CA SER A 85 -7.57 -9.86 5.99
C SER A 85 -6.97 -9.48 7.34
N VAL A 86 -7.65 -8.62 8.08
CA VAL A 86 -7.45 -8.46 9.53
C VAL A 86 -8.37 -9.45 10.24
N ALA A 87 -7.81 -10.29 11.11
CA ALA A 87 -8.62 -11.26 11.86
C ALA A 87 -9.59 -10.55 12.82
N THR A 88 -10.73 -11.18 13.12
CA THR A 88 -11.85 -10.55 13.85
C THR A 88 -11.52 -10.16 15.30
N ASP A 89 -10.54 -10.82 15.89
CA ASP A 89 -10.00 -10.58 17.24
C ASP A 89 -8.79 -9.63 17.25
N SER A 90 -8.51 -8.97 16.11
CA SER A 90 -7.29 -8.21 15.88
C SER A 90 -7.57 -6.73 15.68
N ASN A 91 -6.55 -5.91 15.93
CA ASN A 91 -6.62 -4.47 15.71
C ASN A 91 -5.44 -4.04 14.84
N LEU A 92 -5.71 -3.21 13.85
CA LEU A 92 -4.69 -2.65 12.96
C LEU A 92 -4.59 -1.14 13.18
N LYS A 93 -3.38 -0.65 13.44
CA LYS A 93 -3.05 0.78 13.49
C LYS A 93 -2.06 1.11 12.39
N VAL A 94 -2.38 2.10 11.56
CA VAL A 94 -1.51 2.57 10.47
C VAL A 94 -1.43 4.08 10.56
N HIS A 95 -0.29 4.63 10.99
CA HIS A 95 -0.17 6.08 11.14
C HIS A 95 1.19 6.68 10.88
N GLN A 96 1.21 7.97 10.54
CA GLN A 96 2.46 8.71 10.29
C GLN A 96 3.31 8.07 9.18
N ASN A 97 2.66 7.36 8.25
CA ASN A 97 3.34 6.76 7.11
C ASN A 97 3.26 7.71 5.91
N THR A 98 4.30 7.70 5.08
CA THR A 98 4.43 8.61 3.93
C THR A 98 4.83 7.85 2.66
N ALA A 99 4.02 7.93 1.61
CA ALA A 99 4.27 7.31 0.31
C ALA A 99 3.88 8.24 -0.85
N THR A 100 4.16 7.86 -2.10
CA THR A 100 3.62 8.60 -3.26
C THR A 100 2.14 8.30 -3.47
N VAL A 101 1.72 7.05 -3.25
CA VAL A 101 0.32 6.60 -3.38
C VAL A 101 -0.02 5.69 -2.22
N GLY A 102 -1.16 5.88 -1.56
CA GLY A 102 -1.52 5.07 -0.39
C GLY A 102 -0.57 5.36 0.78
N GLY A 103 -0.70 6.53 1.41
CA GLY A 103 0.21 6.96 2.47
C GLY A 103 0.28 5.95 3.62
N GLY A 104 -0.84 5.34 4.00
CA GLY A 104 -0.84 4.16 4.85
C GLY A 104 -0.75 2.88 4.02
N LEU A 105 -1.83 2.60 3.32
CA LEU A 105 -2.10 1.33 2.64
C LEU A 105 -2.28 1.54 1.13
N CYS A 106 -1.72 0.64 0.34
CA CYS A 106 -1.95 0.59 -1.10
C CYS A 106 -2.32 -0.81 -1.56
N HIS A 107 -3.46 -0.94 -2.23
CA HIS A 107 -3.99 -2.19 -2.71
C HIS A 107 -4.23 -2.10 -4.21
N ILE A 108 -3.65 -3.03 -4.96
CA ILE A 108 -3.82 -3.14 -6.41
C ILE A 108 -4.41 -4.51 -6.71
N ALA A 109 -5.56 -4.54 -7.39
CA ALA A 109 -6.26 -5.78 -7.75
C ALA A 109 -6.39 -6.75 -6.57
N SER A 110 -6.59 -6.25 -5.36
CA SER A 110 -6.50 -7.02 -4.11
C SER A 110 -7.82 -7.00 -3.38
N ALA A 111 -8.26 -8.15 -2.87
CA ALA A 111 -9.40 -8.24 -1.98
C ALA A 111 -8.96 -7.92 -0.55
N VAL A 112 -9.62 -6.96 0.09
CA VAL A 112 -9.18 -6.42 1.39
C VAL A 112 -10.34 -6.42 2.37
N TYR A 113 -10.13 -7.08 3.50
CA TYR A 113 -11.02 -7.07 4.65
C TYR A 113 -10.30 -6.46 5.86
N LEU A 114 -10.77 -5.29 6.29
CA LEU A 114 -10.29 -4.59 7.47
C LEU A 114 -11.33 -4.74 8.59
N GLU A 115 -10.89 -5.20 9.74
CA GLU A 115 -11.66 -5.23 10.99
C GLU A 115 -11.00 -4.26 11.97
N LYS A 116 -11.78 -3.45 12.70
CA LYS A 116 -11.29 -2.63 13.84
C LYS A 116 -9.97 -1.90 13.54
N SER A 117 -9.93 -1.26 12.38
CA SER A 117 -8.70 -0.70 11.83
C SER A 117 -8.69 0.82 11.95
N ASN A 118 -7.63 1.37 12.53
CA ASN A 118 -7.43 2.81 12.64
C ASN A 118 -6.28 3.27 11.73
N ILE A 119 -6.60 4.07 10.72
CA ILE A 119 -5.68 4.53 9.68
C ILE A 119 -5.67 6.05 9.70
N PHE A 120 -4.62 6.64 10.26
CA PHE A 120 -4.63 8.07 10.55
C PHE A 120 -3.30 8.78 10.41
N SER A 121 -3.33 10.09 10.16
CA SER A 121 -2.12 10.92 10.05
C SER A 121 -1.10 10.38 9.03
N ASN A 122 -1.58 9.71 7.97
CA ASN A 122 -0.73 9.27 6.87
C ASN A 122 -0.74 10.31 5.74
N SER A 123 0.33 10.33 4.94
CA SER A 123 0.52 11.31 3.87
C SER A 123 0.84 10.64 2.53
N ALA A 124 0.17 11.09 1.46
CA ALA A 124 0.43 10.67 0.09
C ALA A 124 0.78 11.88 -0.80
N PHE A 125 1.84 11.77 -1.60
CA PHE A 125 2.18 12.83 -2.58
C PHE A 125 1.21 12.93 -3.75
N ARG A 126 0.37 11.91 -3.96
CA ARG A 126 -0.61 11.89 -5.06
C ARG A 126 -1.97 11.47 -4.56
N TYR A 127 -2.16 10.17 -4.31
CA TYR A 127 -3.49 9.58 -4.15
C TYR A 127 -3.61 8.79 -2.87
N GLY A 128 -4.74 8.90 -2.17
CA GLY A 128 -5.07 8.02 -1.04
C GLY A 128 -4.17 8.29 0.15
N GLY A 129 -4.39 9.37 0.89
CA GLY A 129 -3.56 9.72 2.04
C GLY A 129 -3.54 8.60 3.08
N GLY A 130 -4.71 8.05 3.40
CA GLY A 130 -4.83 6.84 4.21
C GLY A 130 -4.70 5.58 3.35
N ILE A 131 -5.65 5.39 2.44
CA ILE A 131 -5.76 4.19 1.60
C ILE A 131 -5.83 4.57 0.13
N TYR A 132 -5.03 3.92 -0.70
CA TYR A 132 -5.27 3.84 -2.14
C TYR A 132 -5.74 2.44 -2.50
N PHE A 133 -6.90 2.35 -3.15
CA PHE A 133 -7.47 1.08 -3.59
C PHE A 133 -7.72 1.12 -5.10
N GLN A 134 -6.99 0.27 -5.82
CA GLN A 134 -7.20 0.02 -7.24
C GLN A 134 -7.89 -1.34 -7.41
N GLY A 135 -9.11 -1.33 -7.92
CA GLY A 135 -9.82 -2.55 -8.32
C GLY A 135 -9.30 -3.12 -9.63
N GLU A 136 -9.93 -4.19 -10.12
CA GLU A 136 -9.63 -4.79 -11.41
C GLU A 136 -10.92 -5.09 -12.17
N HIS A 137 -10.93 -4.85 -13.49
CA HIS A 137 -12.10 -5.07 -14.33
C HIS A 137 -12.12 -6.45 -15.02
N THR A 138 -10.98 -7.16 -15.04
CA THR A 138 -10.75 -8.33 -15.89
C THR A 138 -10.78 -9.67 -15.16
N LEU A 139 -10.32 -9.74 -13.92
CA LEU A 139 -10.22 -10.99 -13.16
C LEU A 139 -11.15 -10.94 -11.94
N SER A 140 -12.21 -11.76 -11.98
CA SER A 140 -13.10 -12.16 -10.87
C SER A 140 -13.89 -11.04 -10.12
N PRO A 141 -15.17 -11.25 -9.77
CA PRO A 141 -16.02 -10.22 -9.15
C PRO A 141 -15.72 -9.87 -7.68
N ASP A 142 -14.70 -10.47 -7.04
CA ASP A 142 -14.53 -10.38 -5.57
C ASP A 142 -13.42 -9.42 -5.09
N ILE A 143 -12.88 -8.57 -5.97
CA ILE A 143 -11.94 -7.51 -5.57
C ILE A 143 -12.74 -6.36 -4.95
N LYS A 144 -12.81 -6.36 -3.62
CA LYS A 144 -13.56 -5.40 -2.81
C LYS A 144 -12.71 -4.88 -1.65
N LEU A 145 -12.99 -3.64 -1.25
CA LEU A 145 -12.57 -3.13 0.04
C LEU A 145 -13.74 -3.24 1.02
N ILE A 146 -13.55 -4.00 2.09
CA ILE A 146 -14.54 -4.15 3.16
C ILE A 146 -13.90 -3.63 4.44
N CYS A 147 -14.53 -2.63 5.04
CA CYS A 147 -14.20 -2.08 6.34
C CYS A 147 -15.34 -2.40 7.28
N ASN A 148 -15.07 -3.28 8.25
CA ASN A 148 -16.05 -3.76 9.22
C ASN A 148 -15.59 -3.47 10.66
N GLY A 149 -16.56 -3.37 11.56
CA GLY A 149 -16.30 -3.31 13.00
C GLY A 149 -15.45 -2.10 13.41
N GLU A 150 -15.90 -0.87 13.12
CA GLU A 150 -15.26 0.37 13.59
C GLU A 150 -13.91 0.71 12.91
N CYS A 151 -13.88 0.65 11.58
CA CYS A 151 -12.75 1.26 10.86
C CYS A 151 -12.81 2.78 10.94
N ASN A 152 -11.73 3.40 11.41
CA ASN A 152 -11.56 4.84 11.51
C ASN A 152 -10.46 5.28 10.57
N ILE A 153 -10.79 6.10 9.57
CA ILE A 153 -9.85 6.61 8.57
C ILE A 153 -9.86 8.12 8.64
N HIS A 154 -8.89 8.71 9.32
CA HIS A 154 -8.97 10.13 9.65
C HIS A 154 -7.64 10.87 9.65
N SER A 155 -7.69 12.20 9.51
CA SER A 155 -6.49 13.05 9.58
C SER A 155 -5.41 12.66 8.56
N ASN A 156 -5.78 11.99 7.47
CA ASN A 156 -4.86 11.63 6.41
C ASN A 156 -4.85 12.71 5.33
N THR A 157 -3.71 12.86 4.66
CA THR A 157 -3.49 13.92 3.67
C THR A 157 -3.03 13.32 2.34
N ALA A 158 -3.64 13.73 1.23
CA ALA A 158 -3.13 13.49 -0.12
C ALA A 158 -2.92 14.82 -0.83
N LEU A 159 -1.88 14.96 -1.66
CA LEU A 159 -1.69 16.22 -2.40
C LEU A 159 -2.61 16.35 -3.61
N GLU A 160 -3.09 15.26 -4.21
CA GLU A 160 -4.01 15.31 -5.36
C GLU A 160 -5.43 14.86 -4.96
N TYR A 161 -5.67 13.55 -4.76
CA TYR A 161 -7.02 13.00 -4.56
C TYR A 161 -7.14 12.06 -3.36
N GLY A 162 -8.30 12.12 -2.69
CA GLY A 162 -8.70 11.14 -1.68
C GLY A 162 -7.83 11.20 -0.44
N GLY A 163 -8.06 12.20 0.42
CA GLY A 163 -7.27 12.37 1.65
C GLY A 163 -7.38 11.12 2.53
N GLY A 164 -8.60 10.65 2.75
CA GLY A 164 -8.85 9.41 3.48
C GLY A 164 -8.63 8.18 2.60
N ILE A 165 -9.42 8.09 1.53
CA ILE A 165 -9.41 6.96 0.60
C ILE A 165 -9.48 7.48 -0.82
N CYS A 166 -8.66 6.92 -1.71
CA CYS A 166 -8.79 7.11 -3.16
C CYS A 166 -9.09 5.77 -3.82
N PHE A 167 -10.21 5.71 -4.53
CA PHE A 167 -10.60 4.56 -5.35
C PHE A 167 -10.24 4.78 -6.81
N SER A 168 -9.62 3.79 -7.43
CA SER A 168 -9.39 3.69 -8.87
C SER A 168 -9.97 2.36 -9.33
N THR A 169 -10.75 2.33 -10.41
CA THR A 169 -11.31 1.09 -11.00
C THR A 169 -12.03 0.16 -10.00
N ALA A 170 -12.45 0.69 -8.85
CA ALA A 170 -13.11 -0.07 -7.80
C ALA A 170 -14.57 -0.29 -8.18
N LYS A 171 -15.01 -1.56 -8.16
CA LYS A 171 -16.39 -1.90 -8.46
C LYS A 171 -17.30 -1.67 -7.26
N GLU A 172 -16.85 -2.14 -6.09
CA GLU A 172 -17.62 -2.11 -4.85
C GLU A 172 -16.69 -1.88 -3.65
N ALA A 173 -17.19 -1.13 -2.66
CA ALA A 173 -16.58 -0.99 -1.35
C ALA A 173 -17.68 -0.94 -0.28
N TYR A 174 -17.44 -1.57 0.87
CA TYR A 174 -18.39 -1.68 1.96
C TYR A 174 -17.77 -1.10 3.23
N PHE A 175 -18.55 -0.25 3.91
CA PHE A 175 -18.17 0.37 5.17
C PHE A 175 -19.30 0.16 6.15
N ASP A 176 -19.10 -0.75 7.10
CA ASP A 176 -20.04 -0.97 8.20
C ASP A 176 -19.46 -0.39 9.49
N ASN A 177 -20.32 0.33 10.22
CA ASN A 177 -19.98 1.03 11.45
C ASN A 177 -18.63 1.79 11.41
N SER A 178 -18.29 2.40 10.26
CA SER A 178 -16.97 2.98 10.00
C SER A 178 -17.05 4.49 9.83
N LYS A 179 -15.96 5.20 10.17
CA LYS A 179 -15.88 6.67 10.11
C LYS A 179 -14.71 7.10 9.23
N ILE A 180 -14.98 8.01 8.31
CA ILE A 180 -13.97 8.65 7.45
C ILE A 180 -14.13 10.16 7.63
N TYR A 181 -13.16 10.82 8.28
CA TYR A 181 -13.31 12.23 8.69
C TYR A 181 -11.99 12.98 8.81
N SER A 182 -12.04 14.31 8.73
CA SER A 182 -10.87 15.19 8.89
C SER A 182 -9.70 14.85 7.96
N ASN A 183 -9.99 14.27 6.80
CA ASN A 183 -8.98 13.99 5.79
C ASN A 183 -8.90 15.16 4.80
N ILE A 184 -7.73 15.36 4.20
CA ILE A 184 -7.43 16.53 3.39
C ILE A 184 -6.87 16.08 2.04
N ALA A 185 -7.42 16.61 0.95
CA ALA A 185 -6.82 16.53 -0.37
C ALA A 185 -7.14 17.78 -1.20
N SER A 186 -6.38 18.01 -2.26
CA SER A 186 -6.71 19.07 -3.23
C SER A 186 -8.08 18.82 -3.88
N PHE A 187 -8.43 17.56 -4.11
CA PHE A 187 -9.71 17.12 -4.64
C PHE A 187 -10.26 15.94 -3.83
N ALA A 188 -11.50 16.03 -3.34
CA ALA A 188 -12.17 14.99 -2.55
C ALA A 188 -11.36 14.56 -1.29
N GLY A 189 -11.39 15.40 -0.25
CA GLY A 189 -10.74 15.17 1.05
C GLY A 189 -11.30 13.97 1.80
#